data_AF-A0A938EJY6-F1
#
_entry.id   AF-A0A938EJY6-F1
#
_cell.length_a   1.000
_cell.length_b   1.000
_cell.length_c   1.000
_cell.angle_alpha   90.00
_cell.angle_beta   90.00
_cell.angle_gamma   90.00
#
_symmetry.space_group_name_H-M   'P 1'
#
loop_
_entity.id
_entity.type
_entity.pdbx_description
1 polymer ?
#
loop_
_entity_poly.entity_id
_entity_poly.type
_entity_poly.pdbx_seq_one_letter_code
_entity_poly.pdbx_strand_id
1 'polypeptide(L)' 'MSTWVSALIVLVFILIGGFFAAAEIALVSLRESQVKRIAETKGRRGKLLKDLHEHPNRFLASV' A
#
# COMPACT_ATOMS: atom_id res chain seq x y z
N MET A 1 21.75 -11.58 -22.14
CA MET A 1 21.62 -10.76 -20.93
C MET A 1 22.56 -11.33 -19.88
N SER A 2 23.38 -10.52 -19.20
CA SER A 2 24.24 -11.02 -18.11
C SER A 2 23.38 -11.48 -16.93
N THR A 3 23.71 -12.60 -16.30
CA THR A 3 22.97 -13.16 -15.15
C THR A 3 22.84 -12.18 -13.99
N TRP A 4 23.85 -11.33 -13.80
CA TRP A 4 23.86 -10.24 -12.82
C TRP A 4 22.79 -9.18 -13.11
N VAL A 5 22.58 -8.85 -14.39
CA VAL A 5 21.54 -7.90 -14.80
C VAL A 5 20.16 -8.50 -14.54
N SER A 6 19.97 -9.79 -14.84
CA SER A 6 18.72 -10.49 -14.53
C SER A 6 18.44 -10.52 -13.02
N ALA A 7 19.45 -10.82 -12.20
CA ALA A 7 19.31 -10.82 -10.74
C ALA A 7 18.92 -9.45 -10.18
N LEU A 8 19.54 -8.37 -10.69
CA LEU A 8 19.20 -7.01 -10.29
C LEU A 8 17.74 -6.65 -10.64
N ILE A 9 17.30 -6.99 -11.85
CA ILE A 9 15.93 -6.74 -12.29
C ILE A 9 14.93 -7.48 -11.41
N VAL A 10 15.16 -8.78 -11.15
CA VAL A 10 14.30 -9.58 -10.27
C VAL A 10 14.25 -8.99 -8.86
N LEU A 11 15.38 -8.57 -8.31
CA LEU A 11 15.43 -7.93 -6.99
C LEU A 11 14.57 -6.66 -6.96
N VAL A 12 14.66 -5.81 -7.98
CA VAL A 12 13.83 -4.59 -8.10
C VAL A 12 12.34 -4.96 -8.12
N PHE A 13 11.94 -5.94 -8.92
CA PHE A 13 10.53 -6.39 -8.96
C PHE A 13 10.06 -6.95 -7.61
N ILE A 14 10.89 -7.72 -6.90
CA ILE A 14 10.58 -8.23 -5.57
C ILE A 14 10.39 -7.08 -4.58
N LEU A 15 11.27 -6.08 -4.59
CA LEU A 15 11.16 -4.92 -3.70
C LEU A 15 9.89 -4.11 -3.97
N ILE A 16 9.58 -3.88 -5.24
CA ILE A 16 8.35 -3.18 -5.65
C ILE A 16 7.12 -3.98 -5.21
N GLY A 17 7.06 -5.28 -5.55
CA GLY A 17 5.93 -6.14 -5.17
C GLY A 17 5.77 -6.26 -3.66
N GLY A 18 6.89 -6.42 -2.93
CA GLY A 18 6.91 -6.49 -1.47
C GLY A 18 6.44 -5.18 -0.81
N PHE A 19 6.80 -4.03 -1.38
CA PHE A 19 6.30 -2.73 -0.91
C PHE A 19 4.77 -2.62 -1.06
N PHE A 20 4.22 -3.02 -2.21
CA PHE A 20 2.77 -3.01 -2.43
C PHE A 20 2.03 -3.99 -1.51
N ALA A 21 2.54 -5.22 -1.36
CA ALA A 21 1.97 -6.21 -0.43
C ALA A 21 1.98 -5.70 1.02
N ALA A 22 3.07 -5.05 1.45
CA ALA A 22 3.14 -4.45 2.78
C ALA A 22 2.14 -3.30 2.95
N ALA A 23 1.95 -2.45 1.93
CA ALA A 23 0.98 -1.36 1.96
C ALA A 23 -0.47 -1.89 2.06
N GLU A 24 -0.80 -2.96 1.35
CA GLU A 24 -2.09 -3.64 1.44
C GLU A 24 -2.34 -4.20 2.85
N ILE A 25 -1.39 -4.97 3.38
CA ILE A 25 -1.50 -5.54 4.73
C ILE A 25 -1.62 -4.42 5.77
N ALA A 26 -0.88 -3.32 5.62
CA ALA A 26 -1.03 -2.15 6.48
C ALA A 26 -2.44 -1.53 6.39
N LEU A 27 -3.01 -1.41 5.20
CA LEU A 27 -4.34 -0.84 5.02
C LEU A 27 -5.44 -1.72 5.61
N VAL A 28 -5.34 -3.05 5.44
CA VAL A 28 -6.33 -4.04 5.92
C VAL A 28 -6.21 -4.29 7.43
N SER A 29 -5.01 -4.15 8.01
CA SER A 29 -4.78 -4.36 9.45
C SER A 29 -5.18 -3.17 10.33
N LEU A 30 -5.42 -1.99 9.74
CA LEU A 30 -5.88 -0.83 10.46
C LEU A 30 -7.31 -1.03 10.99
N ARG A 31 -7.54 -0.62 12.25
CA ARG A 31 -8.89 -0.60 12.84
C ARG A 31 -9.62 0.68 12.44
N GLU A 32 -10.94 0.60 12.35
CA GLU A 32 -11.80 1.74 11.99
C GLU A 32 -11.57 2.98 12.89
N SER A 33 -11.37 2.78 14.19
CA SER A 33 -11.08 3.87 15.13
C SER A 33 -9.73 4.56 14.87
N GLN A 34 -8.72 3.82 14.42
CA GLN A 34 -7.42 4.37 14.04
C GLN A 34 -7.54 5.16 12.73
N VAL A 35 -8.27 4.62 11.76
CA VAL A 35 -8.53 5.29 10.47
C VAL A 35 -9.26 6.61 10.69
N LYS A 36 -10.31 6.63 11.51
CA LYS A 36 -11.03 7.85 11.87
C LYS A 36 -10.13 8.90 12.51
N ARG A 37 -9.32 8.48 13.50
CA ARG A 37 -8.35 9.38 14.16
C ARG A 37 -7.32 9.94 13.18
N ILE A 38 -6.83 9.13 12.24
CA ILE A 38 -5.88 9.57 11.22
C ILE A 38 -6.56 10.55 10.23
N ALA A 39 -7.82 10.29 9.86
CA ALA A 39 -8.60 11.17 8.99
C ALA A 39 -8.81 12.56 9.58
N GLU A 40 -9.03 12.64 10.88
CA GLU A 40 -9.22 13.90 11.62
C GLU A 40 -7.89 14.65 11.82
N THR A 41 -6.76 13.94 11.99
CA THR A 41 -5.47 14.57 12.36
C THR A 41 -4.51 14.84 11.19
N LYS A 42 -4.60 14.10 10.08
CA LYS A 42 -3.64 14.21 8.95
C LYS A 42 -4.20 14.98 7.74
N GLY A 43 -5.31 15.72 7.92
CA GLY A 43 -5.91 16.54 6.87
C GLY A 43 -6.26 15.75 5.61
N ARG A 44 -5.87 16.25 4.43
CA ARG A 44 -6.20 15.64 3.12
C ARG A 44 -5.69 14.19 3.00
N ARG A 45 -4.49 13.89 3.53
CA ARG A 45 -3.90 12.54 3.46
C ARG A 45 -4.66 11.54 4.32
N GLY A 46 -5.14 11.97 5.48
CA GLY A 46 -5.97 11.13 6.35
C GLY A 46 -7.35 10.83 5.74
N LYS A 47 -7.97 11.83 5.09
CA LYS A 47 -9.23 11.63 4.36
C LYS A 47 -9.07 10.63 3.20
N LEU A 48 -7.96 10.71 2.46
CA LEU A 48 -7.64 9.73 1.42
C LEU A 48 -7.44 8.32 1.98
N LEU A 49 -6.75 8.17 3.12
CA LEU A 49 -6.62 6.88 3.80
C LEU A 49 -7.99 6.30 4.19
N LYS A 50 -8.89 7.15 4.71
CA LYS A 50 -10.24 6.74 5.06
C LYS A 50 -11.02 6.23 3.84
N ASP A 51 -10.99 6.97 2.74
CA ASP A 51 -11.64 6.58 1.48
C ASP A 51 -11.09 5.25 0.93
N LEU A 52 -9.77 5.05 1.03
CA LEU A 52 -9.10 3.80 0.67
C LEU A 52 -9.48 2.63 1.59
N HIS A 53 -9.61 2.88 2.90
CA HIS A 53 -10.00 1.84 3.86
C HIS A 53 -11.49 1.47 3.76
N GLU A 54 -12.37 2.42 3.44
CA GLU A 54 -13.80 2.15 3.19
C GLU A 54 -14.02 1.39 1.88
N HIS A 55 -13.11 1.54 0.90
CA HIS A 55 -13.16 0.84 -0.39
C HIS A 55 -11.84 0.13 -0.69
N PRO A 56 -11.46 -0.90 0.08
CA PRO A 56 -10.16 -1.57 -0.07
C PRO A 56 -9.97 -2.15 -1.47
N ASN A 57 -11.06 -2.62 -2.11
CA ASN A 57 -11.04 -3.13 -3.48
C ASN A 57 -10.60 -2.10 -4.54
N ARG A 58 -10.66 -0.78 -4.28
CA ARG A 58 -10.13 0.24 -5.20
C ARG A 58 -8.60 0.26 -5.24
N PHE A 59 -7.93 -0.10 -4.14
CA PHE A 59 -6.48 -0.23 -4.12
C PHE A 59 -6.07 -1.54 -4.81
N LEU A 60 -6.82 -2.62 -4.60
CA LEU A 60 -6.54 -3.95 -5.13
C LEU A 60 -6.80 -4.10 -6.64
N ALA A 61 -7.81 -3.42 -7.18
CA ALA A 61 -8.13 -3.51 -8.61
C ALA A 61 -7.18 -2.70 -9.51
N SER A 62 -6.28 -1.90 -8.92
CA SER A 62 -5.39 -1.00 -9.68
C SER A 62 -4.02 -1.61 -9.97
N VAL A 63 -3.68 -2.75 -9.38
CA VAL A 63 -2.38 -3.45 -9.50
C VAL A 63 -2.53 -4.79 -10.18
#